data_AF-A0A354BEL5-F1
#
_entry.id   AF-A0A354BEL5-F1
#
_cell.length_a   1.000
_cell.length_b   1.000
_cell.length_c   1.000
_cell.angle_alpha   90.00
_cell.angle_beta   90.00
_cell.angle_gamma   90.00
#
_symmetry.space_group_name_H-M   'P 1'
#
loop_
_entity.id
_entity.type
_entity.pdbx_description
1 polymer ?
#
loop_
_entity_poly.entity_id
_entity_poly.type
_entity_poly.pdbx_seq_one_letter_code
_entity_poly.pdbx_strand_id
1 'polypeptide(L)'
;RIGMPAIAAYEHELLEYATQALASVRGLRPIGTAATKASVLSFVMDGIPNERVGQYLDRHGIAVRSGHHCAQPTVRRFGQEGTVRPSLAFYNTYEEINVLVEVLHKLRRA
;
A
#
# COMPACT_ATOMS: atom_id res chain seq x y z
N ARG A 1 -1.42 -26.34 -11.74
CA ARG A 1 -2.29 -25.14 -11.61
C ARG A 1 -2.43 -24.84 -10.12
N ILE A 2 -2.24 -23.60 -9.67
CA ILE A 2 -2.25 -23.21 -8.24
C ILE A 2 -3.69 -23.20 -7.67
N GLY A 3 -4.67 -22.73 -8.46
CA GLY A 3 -6.09 -22.72 -8.09
C GLY A 3 -6.52 -21.40 -7.43
N MET A 4 -7.68 -20.88 -7.84
CA MET A 4 -8.21 -19.61 -7.34
C MET A 4 -8.44 -19.58 -5.82
N PRO A 5 -8.91 -20.67 -5.16
CA PRO A 5 -9.07 -20.67 -3.71
C PRO A 5 -7.75 -20.49 -2.95
N ALA A 6 -6.68 -21.13 -3.42
CA ALA A 6 -5.35 -21.00 -2.81
C ALA A 6 -4.76 -19.61 -3.01
N ILE A 7 -4.93 -19.03 -4.22
CA ILE A 7 -4.53 -17.65 -4.53
C ILE A 7 -5.27 -16.66 -3.61
N ALA A 8 -6.59 -16.78 -3.50
CA ALA A 8 -7.39 -15.88 -2.68
C ALA A 8 -7.05 -15.98 -1.18
N ALA A 9 -6.80 -17.19 -0.68
CA ALA A 9 -6.36 -17.39 0.70
C ALA A 9 -5.00 -16.72 0.96
N TYR A 10 -4.02 -16.94 0.08
CA TYR A 10 -2.69 -16.37 0.27
C TYR A 10 -2.67 -14.84 0.12
N GLU A 11 -3.38 -14.29 -0.87
CA GLU A 11 -3.52 -12.83 -1.01
C GLU A 11 -4.22 -12.19 0.18
N HIS A 12 -5.16 -12.91 0.82
CA HIS A 12 -5.78 -12.45 2.07
C HIS A 12 -4.79 -12.44 3.23
N GLU A 13 -3.96 -13.48 3.39
CA GLU A 13 -2.91 -13.49 4.42
C GLU A 13 -1.90 -12.35 4.23
N LEU A 14 -1.45 -12.11 2.99
CA LEU A 14 -0.57 -10.99 2.65
C LEU A 14 -1.23 -9.63 2.97
N LEU A 15 -2.53 -9.49 2.67
CA LEU A 15 -3.29 -8.28 2.98
C LEU A 15 -3.36 -8.01 4.49
N GLU A 16 -3.69 -9.03 5.29
CA GLU A 16 -3.79 -8.90 6.75
C GLU A 16 -2.43 -8.50 7.34
N TYR A 17 -1.37 -9.20 6.93
CA TYR A 17 -0.01 -8.90 7.37
C TYR A 17 0.42 -7.47 6.99
N ALA A 18 0.25 -7.08 5.73
CA ALA A 18 0.61 -5.75 5.27
C ALA A 18 -0.22 -4.65 5.96
N THR A 19 -1.50 -4.90 6.21
CA THR A 19 -2.36 -3.94 6.92
C THR A 19 -1.83 -3.69 8.33
N GLN A 20 -1.48 -4.75 9.07
CA GLN A 20 -0.89 -4.64 10.41
C GLN A 20 0.49 -3.97 10.37
N ALA A 21 1.35 -4.38 9.44
CA ALA A 21 2.71 -3.85 9.34
C ALA A 21 2.73 -2.36 8.95
N LEU A 22 1.88 -1.94 8.02
CA LEU A 22 1.75 -0.52 7.61
C LEU A 22 1.18 0.35 8.73
N ALA A 23 0.34 -0.19 9.62
CA ALA A 23 -0.16 0.54 10.78
C ALA A 23 0.96 0.98 11.74
N SER A 24 2.14 0.35 11.68
CA SER A 24 3.30 0.77 12.47
C SER A 24 3.94 2.08 11.97
N VAL A 25 3.70 2.48 10.71
CA VAL A 25 4.33 3.66 10.10
C VAL A 25 3.61 4.93 10.58
N ARG A 26 4.30 5.73 11.41
CA ARG A 26 3.73 6.95 12.02
C ARG A 26 3.15 7.91 10.98
N GLY A 27 1.86 8.24 11.12
CA GLY A 27 1.12 9.15 10.24
C GLY A 27 0.97 8.68 8.79
N LEU A 28 1.12 7.37 8.57
CA LEU A 28 0.48 6.72 7.43
C LEU A 28 -1.01 6.58 7.75
N ARG A 29 -1.88 6.98 6.82
CA ARG A 29 -3.32 6.83 6.95
C ARG A 29 -3.87 5.95 5.81
N PRO A 30 -4.48 4.80 6.13
CA PRO A 30 -5.08 3.94 5.11
C PRO A 30 -6.31 4.60 4.49
N ILE A 31 -6.51 4.38 3.19
CA ILE A 31 -7.68 4.81 2.42
C ILE A 31 -8.42 3.56 1.93
N GLY A 32 -9.61 3.33 2.50
CA GLY A 32 -10.43 2.15 2.22
C GLY A 32 -10.09 0.96 3.13
N THR A 33 -10.85 0.80 4.21
CA THR A 33 -10.68 -0.20 5.27
C THR A 33 -11.92 -1.08 5.42
N ALA A 34 -12.53 -1.46 4.28
CA ALA A 34 -13.65 -2.39 4.29
C ALA A 34 -13.25 -3.73 4.92
N ALA A 35 -14.18 -4.37 5.62
CA ALA A 35 -13.94 -5.64 6.31
C ALA A 35 -13.51 -6.77 5.35
N THR A 36 -14.04 -6.76 4.13
CA THR A 36 -13.63 -7.66 3.04
C THR A 36 -13.14 -6.80 1.89
N LYS A 37 -11.89 -7.03 1.45
CA LYS A 37 -11.28 -6.31 0.34
C LYS A 37 -10.20 -7.17 -0.32
N ALA A 38 -9.87 -6.85 -1.57
CA ALA A 38 -8.71 -7.39 -2.25
C ALA A 38 -7.41 -6.87 -1.60
N SER A 39 -6.28 -7.51 -1.93
CA SER A 39 -4.91 -7.22 -1.49
C SER A 39 -4.34 -5.88 -2.02
N VAL A 40 -5.13 -4.81 -1.91
CA VAL A 40 -4.84 -3.46 -2.39
C VAL A 40 -4.87 -2.46 -1.23
N LEU A 41 -3.76 -1.77 -1.02
CA LEU A 41 -3.52 -0.96 0.17
C LEU A 41 -3.23 0.49 -0.23
N SER A 42 -4.28 1.27 -0.50
CA SER A 42 -4.13 2.71 -0.71
C SER A 42 -3.83 3.42 0.62
N PHE A 43 -2.88 4.34 0.65
CA PHE A 43 -2.59 5.17 1.81
C PHE A 43 -2.11 6.57 1.41
N VAL A 44 -2.10 7.47 2.39
CA VAL A 44 -1.41 8.77 2.34
C VAL A 44 -0.51 8.90 3.57
N MET A 45 0.48 9.81 3.51
CA MET A 45 1.35 10.10 4.65
C MET A 45 1.26 11.58 5.03
N ASP A 46 1.02 11.86 6.30
CA ASP A 46 0.84 13.23 6.78
C ASP A 46 2.08 14.07 6.54
N GLY A 47 1.92 15.20 5.85
CA GLY A 47 3.01 16.13 5.54
C GLY A 47 4.00 15.65 4.46
N ILE A 48 3.71 14.54 3.77
CA ILE A 48 4.57 14.03 2.68
C ILE A 48 3.73 13.89 1.40
N PRO A 49 4.03 14.64 0.32
CA PRO A 49 3.34 14.50 -0.96
C PRO A 49 3.43 13.09 -1.53
N ASN A 50 2.35 12.60 -2.14
CA ASN A 50 2.27 11.23 -2.67
C ASN A 50 3.36 10.93 -3.71
N GLU A 51 3.70 11.92 -4.55
CA GLU A 51 4.75 11.84 -5.56
C GLU A 51 6.12 11.61 -4.89
N ARG A 52 6.39 12.28 -3.77
CA ARG A 52 7.63 12.12 -3.01
C ARG A 52 7.72 10.72 -2.40
N VAL A 53 6.61 10.19 -1.89
CA VAL A 53 6.56 8.81 -1.37
C VAL A 53 6.84 7.81 -2.50
N GLY A 54 6.17 7.94 -3.65
CA GLY A 54 6.37 7.07 -4.81
C GLY A 54 7.81 7.09 -5.32
N GLN A 55 8.39 8.28 -5.50
CA GLN A 55 9.79 8.43 -5.91
C GLN A 55 10.78 7.89 -4.88
N TYR A 56 10.50 8.01 -3.58
CA TYR A 56 11.37 7.47 -2.54
C TYR A 56 11.36 5.94 -2.54
N LEU A 57 10.19 5.33 -2.70
CA LEU A 57 10.04 3.88 -2.82
C LEU A 57 10.72 3.34 -4.08
N ASP A 58 10.55 4.02 -5.22
CA ASP A 58 11.20 3.66 -6.48
C ASP A 58 12.74 3.63 -6.38
N ARG A 59 13.34 4.62 -5.71
CA ARG A 59 14.80 4.63 -5.44
C ARG A 59 15.30 3.46 -4.59
N HIS A 60 14.40 2.76 -3.89
CA HIS A 60 14.69 1.56 -3.12
C HIS A 60 14.23 0.28 -3.83
N GLY A 61 13.89 0.36 -5.13
CA GLY A 61 13.45 -0.78 -5.93
C GLY A 61 12.01 -1.23 -5.67
N ILE A 62 11.19 -0.42 -4.97
CA ILE A 62 9.82 -0.77 -4.64
C ILE A 62 8.86 -0.06 -5.61
N ALA A 63 8.26 -0.83 -6.50
CA ALA A 63 7.29 -0.32 -7.46
C ALA A 63 5.91 -0.13 -6.81
N VAL A 64 5.41 1.11 -6.81
CA VAL A 64 4.04 1.46 -6.42
C VAL A 64 3.44 2.45 -7.41
N ARG A 65 2.12 2.63 -7.37
CA ARG A 65 1.46 3.73 -8.09
C ARG A 65 1.14 4.87 -7.12
N SER A 66 1.47 6.10 -7.50
CA SER A 66 0.95 7.32 -6.86
C SER A 66 0.01 8.06 -7.81
N GLY A 67 -1.08 8.62 -7.29
CA GLY A 67 -2.01 9.47 -8.04
C GLY A 67 -3.47 9.09 -7.85
N HIS A 68 -4.30 9.32 -8.88
CA HIS A 68 -5.74 9.11 -8.83
C HIS A 68 -6.19 7.67 -9.07
N HIS A 69 -5.32 6.80 -9.60
CA HIS A 69 -5.64 5.42 -9.99
C HIS A 69 -6.82 5.29 -10.97
N CYS A 70 -6.98 6.27 -11.86
CA CYS A 70 -8.15 6.39 -12.75
C CYS A 70 -9.50 6.48 -12.00
N ALA A 71 -9.48 6.84 -10.72
CA ALA A 71 -10.65 6.87 -9.83
C ALA A 71 -10.80 8.24 -9.12
N GLN A 72 -10.53 9.34 -9.83
CA GLN A 72 -10.48 10.69 -9.27
C GLN A 72 -11.73 11.07 -8.44
N PRO A 73 -12.98 10.78 -8.87
CA PRO A 73 -14.16 11.09 -8.03
C PRO A 73 -14.15 10.35 -6.68
N THR A 74 -13.75 9.08 -6.67
CA THR A 74 -13.65 8.29 -5.44
C THR A 74 -12.56 8.83 -4.53
N VAL A 75 -11.38 9.15 -5.08
CA VAL A 75 -10.26 9.69 -4.31
C VAL A 75 -10.64 11.03 -3.67
N ARG A 76 -11.34 11.91 -4.41
CA ARG A 76 -11.88 13.17 -3.89
C ARG A 76 -12.93 12.99 -2.81
N ARG A 77 -13.76 11.96 -2.89
CA ARG A 77 -14.72 11.63 -1.82
C ARG A 77 -14.03 11.32 -0.49
N PHE A 78 -12.79 10.80 -0.52
CA PHE A 78 -11.94 10.62 0.66
C PHE A 78 -11.14 11.89 1.06
N GLY A 79 -11.45 13.03 0.46
CA GLY A 79 -10.77 14.31 0.71
C GLY A 79 -9.30 14.32 0.27
N GLN A 80 -8.92 13.44 -0.66
CA GLN A 80 -7.57 13.37 -1.20
C GLN A 80 -7.58 13.80 -2.67
N GLU A 81 -6.47 14.37 -3.14
CA GLU A 81 -6.24 14.49 -4.59
C GLU A 81 -5.56 13.23 -5.12
N GLY A 82 -4.81 12.48 -4.33
CA GLY A 82 -4.18 11.22 -4.76
C GLY A 82 -3.88 10.31 -3.58
N THR A 83 -3.48 9.08 -3.87
CA THR A 83 -2.93 8.16 -2.85
C THR A 83 -1.73 7.40 -3.41
N VAL A 84 -0.93 6.81 -2.53
CA VAL A 84 0.07 5.80 -2.87
C VAL A 84 -0.59 4.42 -2.71
N ARG A 85 -0.33 3.51 -3.65
CA ARG A 85 -1.01 2.21 -3.69
C ARG A 85 -0.05 1.09 -4.08
N PRO A 86 0.54 0.39 -3.09
CA PRO A 86 0.94 -1.00 -3.25
C PRO A 86 -0.29 -1.89 -3.46
N SER A 87 -0.20 -2.77 -4.46
CA SER A 87 -1.18 -3.81 -4.74
C SER A 87 -0.41 -5.13 -4.80
N LEU A 88 -0.77 -6.06 -3.92
CA LEU A 88 -0.09 -7.35 -3.80
C LEU A 88 -0.81 -8.41 -4.63
N ALA A 89 -0.05 -9.38 -5.11
CA ALA A 89 -0.54 -10.57 -5.78
C ALA A 89 0.06 -11.83 -5.14
N PHE A 90 -0.44 -13.00 -5.52
CA PHE A 90 0.01 -14.29 -4.98
C PHE A 90 1.50 -14.64 -5.13
N TYR A 91 2.26 -13.87 -5.90
CA TYR A 91 3.72 -14.04 -6.03
C TYR A 91 4.52 -13.12 -5.12
N ASN A 92 3.87 -12.16 -4.45
CA ASN A 92 4.55 -11.32 -3.47
C ASN A 92 4.80 -12.08 -2.17
N THR A 93 5.73 -11.59 -1.36
CA THR A 93 6.12 -12.23 -0.10
C THR A 93 6.00 -11.33 1.13
N TYR A 94 6.03 -11.94 2.31
CA TYR A 94 6.08 -11.22 3.58
C TYR A 94 7.36 -10.37 3.69
N GLU A 95 8.47 -10.84 3.15
CA GLU A 95 9.75 -10.13 3.11
C GLU A 95 9.66 -8.87 2.25
N GLU A 96 8.98 -8.91 1.11
CA GLU A 96 8.75 -7.71 0.29
C GLU A 96 7.90 -6.66 1.03
N ILE A 97 6.89 -7.11 1.79
CA ILE A 97 6.09 -6.23 2.66
C ILE A 97 6.98 -5.61 3.76
N ASN A 98 7.89 -6.39 4.35
CA ASN A 98 8.83 -5.89 5.36
C ASN A 98 9.77 -4.83 4.79
N VAL A 99 10.31 -5.05 3.59
CA VAL A 99 11.15 -4.07 2.90
C VAL A 99 10.36 -2.78 2.61
N LEU A 100 9.11 -2.90 2.14
CA LEU A 100 8.23 -1.74 1.96
C LEU A 100 8.06 -0.93 3.26
N VAL A 101 7.73 -1.60 4.36
CA VAL A 101 7.48 -0.96 5.66
C VAL A 101 8.75 -0.33 6.22
N GLU A 102 9.90 -1.00 6.10
CA GLU A 102 11.19 -0.48 6.52
C GLU A 102 11.56 0.81 5.78
N VAL A 103 11.35 0.85 4.45
CA VAL A 103 11.63 2.02 3.62
C VAL A 103 10.68 3.18 3.95
N LEU A 104 9.40 2.91 4.23
CA LEU A 104 8.45 3.93 4.69
C LEU A 104 8.84 4.50 6.05
N HIS A 105 9.35 3.67 6.97
CA HIS A 105 9.92 4.13 8.23
C HIS A 105 11.15 5.02 8.03
N LYS A 106 12.04 4.69 7.09
CA LYS A 106 13.18 5.54 6.72
C LYS A 106 12.73 6.89 6.16
N LEU A 107 11.74 6.89 5.25
CA LEU A 107 11.17 8.12 4.69
C LEU A 107 10.59 9.03 5.78
N ARG A 108 9.94 8.47 6.80
CA ARG A 108 9.32 9.26 7.87
C ARG A 108 10.33 9.94 8.82
N ARG A 109 11.57 9.44 8.85
CA ARG A 109 12.67 10.01 9.66
C ARG A 109 13.51 11.04 8.90
N ALA A 110 13.38 11.09 7.58
CA ALA A 110 14.14 11.96 6.68
C ALA A 110 13.43 13.30 6.43
#